data_AF-A0A7X6TSX0-F1
#
_entry.id   AF-A0A7X6TSX0-F1
#
_cell.length_a   1.000
_cell.length_b   1.000
_cell.length_c   1.000
_cell.angle_alpha   90.00
_cell.angle_beta   90.00
_cell.angle_gamma   90.00
#
_symmetry.space_group_name_H-M   'P 1'
#
loop_
_entity.id
_entity.type
_entity.pdbx_description
1 polymer ?
#
loop_
_entity_poly.entity_id
_entity_poly.type
_entity_poly.pdbx_seq_one_letter_code
_entity_poly.pdbx_strand_id
1 'polypeptide(L)'
;MHLGIYIDIFPVDNVMPRSKKGHRQVRVLNYFREIKKGRTQNRRHEENLFQRLLTDAMVDRGINYALNLFSKKRTDYVSDLVFNNTEKLYDEFPLSKETFESTIPGKFEGHFFPIPNNYHEVLTIYCGDYMTLPPKEEQKPHHHIVQIKLK
;
A
#
# COMPACT_ATOMS: atom_id res chain seq x y z
N MET A 1 -9.62 3.13 -24.77
CA MET A 1 -8.92 1.87 -24.43
C MET A 1 -7.45 2.18 -24.33
N HIS A 2 -6.88 2.15 -23.12
CA HIS A 2 -5.44 2.32 -22.95
C HIS A 2 -4.77 0.96 -23.20
N LEU A 3 -4.10 0.83 -24.34
CA LEU A 3 -3.31 -0.34 -24.78
C LEU A 3 -1.89 -0.34 -24.19
N GLY A 4 -1.71 0.27 -23.02
CA GLY A 4 -0.40 0.38 -22.37
C GLY A 4 -0.09 -0.82 -21.48
N ILE A 5 1.21 -1.07 -21.25
CA ILE A 5 1.66 -1.97 -20.19
C ILE A 5 1.19 -1.37 -18.85
N TYR A 6 0.48 -2.17 -18.06
CA TYR A 6 0.05 -1.77 -16.72
C TYR A 6 1.22 -1.98 -15.76
N ILE A 7 1.72 -0.89 -15.17
CA ILE A 7 2.79 -0.91 -14.17
C ILE A 7 2.19 -0.36 -12.87
N ASP A 8 2.10 -1.21 -11.86
CA ASP A 8 1.74 -0.78 -10.50
C ASP A 8 2.97 -0.20 -9.80
N ILE A 9 2.80 0.99 -9.21
CA ILE A 9 3.83 1.67 -8.43
C ILE A 9 3.35 1.74 -6.98
N PHE A 10 4.09 1.09 -6.09
CA PHE A 10 3.80 1.03 -4.66
C PHE A 10 4.75 1.97 -3.90
N PRO A 11 4.31 3.17 -3.49
CA PRO A 11 5.15 4.07 -2.71
C PRO A 11 5.36 3.50 -1.31
N VAL A 12 6.61 3.43 -0.87
CA VAL A 12 6.97 3.00 0.49
C VAL A 12 7.43 4.21 1.31
N ASP A 13 6.77 4.45 2.44
CA ASP A 13 7.03 5.57 3.34
C ASP A 13 7.70 5.08 4.62
N ASN A 14 8.51 5.95 5.25
CA ASN A 14 9.04 5.69 6.59
C ASN A 14 7.89 5.51 7.59
N VAL A 15 7.95 4.46 8.41
CA VAL A 15 6.92 4.13 9.40
C VAL A 15 7.50 3.79 10.77
N MET A 16 6.66 3.86 11.80
CA MET A 16 7.01 3.44 13.16
C MET A 16 5.98 2.41 13.64
N PRO A 17 6.04 1.16 13.16
CA PRO A 17 5.09 0.10 13.55
C PRO A 17 5.12 -0.12 15.06
N ARG A 18 4.00 -0.60 15.60
CA ARG A 18 3.80 -0.93 17.02
C ARG A 18 4.04 0.27 17.94
N SER A 19 3.82 1.48 17.44
CA SER A 19 4.00 2.73 18.19
C SER A 19 2.75 3.59 18.15
N LYS A 20 2.47 4.28 19.27
CA LYS A 20 1.35 5.23 19.35
C LYS A 20 1.40 6.33 18.28
N LYS A 21 2.60 6.75 17.88
CA LYS A 21 2.81 7.75 16.84
C LYS A 21 2.50 7.19 15.45
N GLY A 22 2.89 5.94 15.17
CA GLY A 22 2.55 5.23 13.93
C GLY A 22 1.05 5.00 13.79
N HIS A 23 0.41 4.49 14.85
CA HIS A 23 -1.05 4.34 14.89
C HIS A 23 -1.80 5.66 14.67
N ARG A 24 -1.30 6.76 15.27
CA ARG A 24 -1.84 8.10 15.01
C ARG A 24 -1.68 8.52 13.55
N GLN A 25 -0.55 8.20 12.90
CA GLN A 25 -0.33 8.48 11.48
C GLN A 25 -1.46 7.90 10.62
N VAL A 26 -1.73 6.60 10.80
CA VAL A 26 -2.75 5.86 10.06
C VAL A 26 -4.16 6.37 10.36
N ARG A 27 -4.48 6.63 11.63
CA ARG A 27 -5.79 7.19 12.01
C ARG A 27 -6.06 8.54 11.37
N VAL A 28 -5.09 9.45 11.39
CA VAL A 28 -5.23 10.78 10.77
C VAL A 28 -5.34 10.64 9.24
N LEU A 29 -4.52 9.79 8.63
CA LEU A 29 -4.54 9.52 7.20
C LEU A 29 -5.92 9.01 6.75
N ASN A 30 -6.45 7.99 7.44
CA ASN A 30 -7.75 7.41 7.12
C ASN A 30 -8.90 8.37 7.35
N TYR A 31 -8.87 9.15 8.43
CA TYR A 31 -9.90 10.14 8.69
C TYR A 31 -10.10 11.10 7.51
N PHE A 32 -9.01 11.66 6.98
CA PHE A 32 -9.09 12.56 5.82
C PHE A 32 -9.35 11.82 4.52
N ARG A 33 -8.84 10.60 4.34
CA ARG A 33 -9.12 9.76 3.16
C ARG A 33 -10.60 9.41 3.04
N GLU A 34 -11.26 9.05 4.14
CA GLU A 34 -12.69 8.71 4.13
C GLU A 34 -13.56 9.93 3.78
N ILE A 35 -13.20 11.12 4.26
CA ILE A 35 -13.86 12.37 3.84
C ILE A 35 -13.68 12.59 2.34
N LYS A 36 -12.45 12.50 1.83
CA LYS A 36 -12.15 12.70 0.39
C LYS A 36 -12.85 11.68 -0.50
N LYS A 37 -12.89 10.42 -0.08
CA LYS A 37 -13.61 9.33 -0.75
C LYS A 37 -15.10 9.59 -0.77
N GLY A 38 -15.69 9.97 0.37
CA GLY A 38 -17.11 10.34 0.47
C GLY A 38 -17.48 11.46 -0.50
N ARG A 39 -16.67 12.52 -0.58
CA ARG A 39 -16.87 13.63 -1.54
C ARG A 39 -16.79 13.18 -3.00
N THR A 40 -15.76 12.40 -3.33
CA THR A 40 -15.58 11.86 -4.70
C THR A 40 -16.75 10.97 -5.13
N GLN A 41 -17.39 10.30 -4.17
CA GLN A 41 -18.57 9.46 -4.39
C GLN A 41 -19.90 10.24 -4.24
N ASN A 42 -19.89 11.57 -4.19
CA ASN A 42 -21.07 12.43 -3.98
C ASN A 42 -21.83 12.19 -2.66
N ARG A 43 -21.17 11.60 -1.65
CA ARG A 43 -21.73 11.29 -0.31
C ARG A 43 -21.53 12.41 0.70
N ARG A 44 -21.39 13.66 0.25
CA ARG A 44 -21.18 14.83 1.12
C ARG A 44 -22.35 15.06 2.10
N HIS A 45 -23.54 14.57 1.76
CA HIS A 45 -24.70 14.67 2.65
C HIS A 45 -24.52 13.89 3.96
N GLU A 46 -23.69 12.83 3.97
CA GLU A 46 -23.37 12.01 5.16
C GLU A 46 -22.35 12.66 6.10
N GLU A 47 -21.69 13.75 5.67
CA GLU A 47 -20.72 14.47 6.49
C GLU A 47 -21.40 15.15 7.68
N ASN A 48 -20.76 15.08 8.85
CA ASN A 48 -21.14 15.89 10.00
C ASN A 48 -20.78 17.38 9.79
N LEU A 49 -21.28 18.26 10.67
CA LEU A 49 -21.08 19.70 10.54
C LEU A 49 -19.59 20.08 10.46
N PHE A 50 -18.73 19.45 11.27
CA PHE A 50 -17.30 19.73 11.28
C PHE A 50 -16.62 19.33 9.96
N GLN A 51 -16.93 18.14 9.44
CA GLN A 51 -16.41 17.66 8.17
C GLN A 51 -16.82 18.58 7.00
N ARG A 52 -18.05 19.11 7.02
CA ARG A 52 -18.53 20.06 6.01
C ARG A 52 -17.77 21.39 6.00
N LEU A 53 -17.21 21.80 7.15
CA LEU A 53 -16.39 23.00 7.27
C LEU A 53 -14.97 22.81 6.70
N LEU A 54 -14.49 21.57 6.58
CA LEU A 54 -13.19 21.29 5.99
C LEU A 54 -13.24 21.44 4.47
N THR A 55 -12.51 22.41 3.92
CA THR A 55 -12.35 22.53 2.45
C THR A 55 -11.50 21.38 1.90
N ASP A 56 -11.59 21.10 0.60
CA ASP A 56 -10.75 20.05 -0.04
C ASP A 56 -9.25 20.34 0.17
N ALA A 57 -8.84 21.60 0.11
CA ALA A 57 -7.46 22.01 0.41
C ALA A 57 -7.05 21.74 1.87
N MET A 58 -7.98 21.76 2.83
CA MET A 58 -7.69 21.38 4.22
C MET A 58 -7.58 19.86 4.36
N VAL A 59 -8.46 19.11 3.70
CA VAL A 59 -8.43 17.65 3.67
C VAL A 59 -7.12 17.17 3.04
N ASP A 60 -6.72 17.74 1.90
CA ASP A 60 -5.47 17.41 1.22
C ASP A 60 -4.23 17.76 2.05
N ARG A 61 -4.25 18.89 2.76
CA ARG A 61 -3.19 19.21 3.73
C ARG A 61 -3.12 18.20 4.86
N GLY A 62 -4.26 17.72 5.36
CA GLY A 62 -4.33 16.67 6.38
C GLY A 62 -3.74 15.34 5.91
N ILE A 63 -4.08 14.91 4.70
CA ILE A 63 -3.51 13.71 4.05
C ILE A 63 -2.00 13.88 3.89
N ASN A 64 -1.56 14.98 3.28
CA ASN A 64 -0.13 15.25 3.04
C ASN A 64 0.67 15.32 4.34
N TYR A 65 0.11 15.91 5.40
CA TYR A 65 0.74 15.93 6.71
C TYR A 65 0.93 14.51 7.27
N ALA A 66 -0.10 13.65 7.18
CA ALA A 66 -0.02 12.29 7.69
C ALA A 66 0.99 11.44 6.90
N LEU A 67 1.01 11.56 5.57
CA LEU A 67 2.00 10.90 4.70
C LEU A 67 3.43 11.36 5.05
N ASN A 68 3.63 12.65 5.31
CA ASN A 68 4.96 13.22 5.60
C ASN A 68 5.38 13.15 7.07
N LEU A 69 4.59 12.55 7.96
CA LEU A 69 4.85 12.58 9.42
C LEU A 69 6.25 12.03 9.80
N PHE A 70 6.76 11.09 9.01
CA PHE A 70 8.05 10.44 9.22
C PHE A 70 9.00 10.57 8.03
N SER A 71 8.67 11.35 6.99
CA SER A 71 9.49 11.43 5.76
C SER A 71 10.93 11.89 6.02
N LYS A 72 11.14 12.77 7.01
CA LYS A 72 12.47 13.26 7.42
C LYS A 72 13.09 12.52 8.60
N LYS A 73 12.48 11.43 9.08
CA LYS A 73 13.00 10.68 10.22
C LYS A 73 13.73 9.43 9.74
N ARG A 74 14.80 9.07 10.45
CA ARG A 74 15.39 7.74 10.31
C ARG A 74 14.49 6.75 11.04
N THR A 75 13.87 5.85 10.29
CA THR A 75 13.12 4.71 10.80
C THR A 75 13.77 3.42 10.30
N ASP A 76 13.60 2.35 11.05
CA ASP A 76 14.13 1.02 10.68
C ASP A 76 13.21 0.32 9.67
N TYR A 77 11.96 0.78 9.58
CA TYR A 77 10.92 0.19 8.75
C TYR A 77 10.34 1.20 7.75
N VAL A 78 9.91 0.65 6.61
CA VAL A 78 9.11 1.33 5.59
C VAL A 78 7.84 0.51 5.30
N SER A 79 6.77 1.16 4.84
CA SER A 79 5.54 0.46 4.49
C SER A 79 4.74 1.24 3.46
N ASP A 80 3.95 0.53 2.67
CA ASP A 80 2.99 1.13 1.77
C ASP A 80 1.75 1.57 2.55
N LEU A 81 1.61 2.88 2.75
CA LEU A 81 0.49 3.48 3.48
C LEU A 81 -0.82 3.48 2.70
N VAL A 82 -0.83 3.13 1.41
CA VAL A 82 -2.04 2.94 0.60
C VAL A 82 -2.70 1.62 0.99
N PHE A 83 -1.94 0.53 1.01
CA PHE A 83 -2.45 -0.81 1.33
C PHE A 83 -2.46 -1.12 2.83
N ASN A 84 -1.38 -0.81 3.55
CA ASN A 84 -1.25 -1.10 4.99
C ASN A 84 -1.86 0.01 5.84
N ASN A 85 -3.10 0.36 5.51
CA ASN A 85 -3.80 1.52 6.01
C ASN A 85 -4.63 1.26 7.27
N THR A 86 -4.52 0.12 7.94
CA THR A 86 -5.14 -0.09 9.27
C THR A 86 -4.05 -0.27 10.30
N GLU A 87 -4.34 0.00 11.59
CA GLU A 87 -3.33 -0.19 12.65
C GLU A 87 -2.79 -1.63 12.67
N LYS A 88 -3.66 -2.62 12.41
CA LYS A 88 -3.28 -4.03 12.28
C LYS A 88 -2.32 -4.25 11.10
N LEU A 89 -2.70 -3.86 9.89
CA LEU A 89 -1.87 -4.07 8.69
C LEU A 89 -0.56 -3.28 8.75
N TYR A 90 -0.59 -2.08 9.32
CA TYR A 90 0.58 -1.24 9.56
C TYR A 90 1.62 -1.90 10.47
N ASP A 91 1.17 -2.70 11.44
CA ASP A 91 2.05 -3.42 12.39
C ASP A 91 2.47 -4.81 11.90
N GLU A 92 1.66 -5.45 11.06
CA GLU A 92 1.89 -6.80 10.52
C GLU A 92 2.77 -6.81 9.26
N PHE A 93 2.64 -5.80 8.39
CA PHE A 93 3.32 -5.76 7.09
C PHE A 93 4.35 -4.60 6.92
N PRO A 94 5.14 -4.20 7.94
CA PRO A 94 6.28 -3.32 7.70
C PRO A 94 7.42 -4.11 7.04
N LEU A 95 8.12 -3.48 6.09
CA LEU A 95 9.35 -4.00 5.51
C LEU A 95 10.55 -3.36 6.20
N SER A 96 11.62 -4.13 6.39
CA SER A 96 12.92 -3.56 6.78
C SER A 96 13.34 -2.53 5.73
N LYS A 97 13.88 -1.39 6.18
CA LYS A 97 14.40 -0.39 5.25
C LYS A 97 15.54 -0.94 4.38
N GLU A 98 16.34 -1.85 4.93
CA GLU A 98 17.45 -2.53 4.25
C GLU A 98 16.99 -3.31 3.01
N THR A 99 15.71 -3.73 2.97
CA THR A 99 15.10 -4.37 1.79
C THR A 99 15.31 -3.57 0.51
N PHE A 100 15.36 -2.24 0.61
CA PHE A 100 15.45 -1.34 -0.54
C PHE A 100 16.86 -0.79 -0.75
N GLU A 101 17.84 -1.18 0.06
CA GLU A 101 19.22 -0.68 -0.04
C GLU A 101 20.07 -1.47 -1.05
N SER A 102 19.70 -2.72 -1.33
CA SER A 102 20.43 -3.57 -2.29
C SER A 102 19.49 -4.43 -3.12
N THR A 103 19.87 -4.66 -4.38
CA THR A 103 19.14 -5.54 -5.30
C THR A 103 20.06 -6.60 -5.88
N ILE A 104 19.46 -7.72 -6.28
CA ILE A 104 20.12 -8.81 -7.00
C ILE A 104 19.38 -9.06 -8.33
N PRO A 105 20.04 -9.64 -9.34
CA PRO A 105 19.37 -10.00 -10.59
C PRO A 105 18.45 -11.22 -10.39
N GLY A 106 17.14 -11.01 -10.44
CA GLY A 106 16.11 -12.06 -10.45
C GLY A 106 15.71 -12.43 -11.87
N LYS A 107 15.60 -13.73 -12.17
CA LYS A 107 15.19 -14.22 -13.50
C LYS A 107 13.66 -14.32 -13.58
N PHE A 108 13.06 -13.69 -14.59
CA PHE A 108 11.64 -13.79 -14.89
C PHE A 108 11.42 -13.76 -16.41
N GLU A 109 10.69 -14.74 -16.94
CA GLU A 109 10.39 -14.87 -18.39
C GLU A 109 11.64 -14.74 -19.30
N GLY A 110 12.77 -15.32 -18.89
CA GLY A 110 14.02 -15.28 -19.66
C GLY A 110 14.83 -13.99 -19.54
N HIS A 111 14.31 -12.98 -18.84
CA HIS A 111 14.98 -11.70 -18.57
C HIS A 111 15.43 -11.61 -17.12
N PHE A 112 16.33 -10.66 -16.83
CA PHE A 112 16.79 -10.35 -15.48
C PHE A 112 16.26 -8.99 -15.03
N PHE A 113 15.69 -8.94 -13.84
CA PHE A 113 15.16 -7.74 -13.21
C PHE A 113 15.80 -7.54 -11.83
N PRO A 114 16.02 -6.30 -11.38
CA PRO A 114 16.46 -6.06 -10.02
C PRO A 114 15.34 -6.44 -9.04
N ILE A 115 15.64 -7.33 -8.11
CA ILE A 115 14.74 -7.70 -7.00
C ILE A 115 15.44 -7.43 -5.67
N PRO A 116 14.71 -7.21 -4.57
CA PRO A 116 15.32 -7.08 -3.25
C PRO A 116 16.21 -8.27 -2.92
N ASN A 117 17.38 -8.03 -2.33
CA ASN A 117 18.27 -9.13 -1.93
C ASN A 117 17.59 -10.09 -0.93
N ASN A 118 16.76 -9.56 -0.03
CA ASN A 118 15.93 -10.32 0.91
C ASN A 118 14.51 -10.60 0.35
N TYR A 119 14.35 -10.80 -0.96
CA TYR A 119 13.04 -11.04 -1.59
C TYR A 119 12.23 -12.15 -0.90
N HIS A 120 12.88 -13.18 -0.35
CA HIS A 120 12.18 -14.26 0.33
C HIS A 120 11.41 -13.75 1.56
N GLU A 121 12.02 -12.88 2.37
CA GLU A 121 11.36 -12.24 3.52
C GLU A 121 10.19 -11.37 3.07
N VAL A 122 10.39 -10.56 2.02
CA VAL A 122 9.33 -9.69 1.45
C VAL A 122 8.12 -10.52 1.01
N LEU A 123 8.36 -11.59 0.25
CA LEU A 123 7.30 -12.47 -0.24
C LEU A 123 6.63 -13.24 0.90
N THR A 124 7.38 -13.68 1.92
CA THR A 124 6.79 -14.33 3.08
C THR A 124 5.91 -13.37 3.89
N ILE A 125 6.31 -12.10 4.03
CA ILE A 125 5.49 -11.07 4.69
C ILE A 125 4.16 -10.89 3.95
N TYR A 126 4.18 -10.70 2.63
CA TYR A 126 2.96 -10.38 1.88
C TYR A 126 2.11 -11.59 1.48
N CYS A 127 2.75 -12.73 1.20
CA CYS A 127 2.11 -13.89 0.60
C CYS A 127 2.08 -15.12 1.52
N GLY A 128 2.74 -15.08 2.69
CA GLY A 128 2.82 -16.22 3.60
C GLY A 128 3.66 -17.36 3.04
N ASP A 129 3.13 -18.59 3.06
CA ASP A 129 3.76 -19.76 2.46
C ASP A 129 3.57 -19.80 0.94
N TYR A 130 4.25 -18.89 0.24
CA TYR A 130 4.07 -18.68 -1.20
C TYR A 130 4.73 -19.75 -2.08
N MET A 131 5.62 -20.58 -1.51
CA MET A 131 6.33 -21.64 -2.24
C MET A 131 5.54 -22.95 -2.28
N THR A 132 4.59 -23.12 -1.37
CA THR A 132 3.64 -24.24 -1.41
C THR A 132 2.45 -23.88 -2.26
N LEU A 133 2.21 -24.66 -3.33
CA LEU A 133 1.02 -24.47 -4.15
C LEU A 133 -0.24 -24.75 -3.32
N PRO A 134 -1.31 -23.94 -3.46
CA PRO A 134 -2.59 -24.26 -2.84
C PRO A 134 -3.16 -25.57 -3.43
N PRO A 135 -4.10 -26.24 -2.75
CA PRO A 135 -4.79 -27.42 -3.28
C PRO A 135 -5.33 -27.19 -4.70
N LYS A 136 -5.35 -28.24 -5.55
CA LYS A 136 -5.80 -28.11 -6.96
C LYS A 136 -7.20 -27.54 -7.09
N GLU A 137 -8.05 -27.82 -6.12
CA GLU A 137 -9.44 -27.37 -6.04
C GLU A 137 -9.55 -25.85 -5.85
N GLU A 138 -8.50 -25.24 -5.26
CA GLU A 138 -8.34 -23.81 -4.98
C GLU A 138 -7.48 -23.09 -6.03
N GLN A 139 -6.78 -23.81 -6.91
CA GLN A 139 -6.03 -23.26 -8.05
C GLN A 139 -6.98 -22.78 -9.17
N LYS A 140 -7.92 -21.91 -8.83
CA LYS A 140 -8.90 -21.32 -9.75
C LYS A 140 -8.73 -19.79 -9.74
N PRO A 141 -8.87 -19.12 -10.89
CA PRO A 141 -8.80 -17.66 -10.93
C PRO A 141 -9.83 -17.03 -9.99
N HIS A 142 -9.38 -16.20 -9.05
CA HIS A 142 -10.27 -15.39 -8.20
C HIS A 142 -10.80 -14.14 -8.93
N HIS A 143 -10.18 -13.77 -10.04
CA HIS A 143 -10.63 -12.68 -10.90
C HIS A 143 -11.47 -13.23 -12.07
N HIS A 144 -12.54 -12.52 -12.42
CA HIS A 144 -13.51 -12.96 -13.45
C HIS A 144 -12.96 -12.97 -14.88
N ILE A 145 -11.77 -12.41 -15.13
CA ILE A 145 -11.16 -12.33 -16.45
C ILE A 145 -10.26 -13.55 -16.64
N VAL A 146 -10.71 -14.49 -17.48
CA VAL A 146 -9.99 -15.74 -17.78
C VAL A 146 -9.20 -15.68 -19.09
N GLN A 147 -9.56 -14.76 -20.00
CA GLN A 147 -8.86 -14.60 -21.28
C GLN A 147 -9.09 -13.20 -21.85
N ILE A 148 -8.02 -12.56 -22.33
CA ILE A 148 -8.09 -11.37 -23.18
C ILE A 148 -7.51 -11.77 -24.54
N LYS A 149 -8.34 -11.75 -25.60
CA LYS A 149 -7.87 -11.91 -26.98
C LYS A 149 -7.60 -10.53 -27.56
N LEU A 150 -6.33 -10.24 -27.83
CA LEU A 150 -5.94 -9.08 -28.62
C LEU A 150 -6.14 -9.43 -30.10
N LYS A 151 -6.72 -8.50 -30.86
CA LYS A 151 -6.90 -8.63 -32.32
C LYS A 151 -5.58 -8.44 -33.04
#